data_AF-A0A7C4M6Z4-F1
#
_entry.id   AF-A0A7C4M6Z4-F1
#
_cell.length_a   1.000
_cell.length_b   1.000
_cell.length_c   1.000
_cell.angle_alpha   90.00
_cell.angle_beta   90.00
_cell.angle_gamma   90.00
#
_symmetry.space_group_name_H-M   'P 1'
#
loop_
_entity.id
_entity.type
_entity.pdbx_description
1 polymer ?
#
loop_
_entity_poly.entity_id
_entity_poly.type
_entity_poly.pdbx_seq_one_letter_code
_entity_poly.pdbx_strand_id
1 'polypeptide(L)'
;MSCKHEWHSQLPEDLFDKVLEMLRTFVWDIEARKPLSEAGWVSLNEDYVKKLRSINFCEIDREGMRGRIDYKNHKSLPGELLSTDEGRIFCEILRSLEIVQEIEALKNNDYEYLKAVVAGLSEMLKNARFSFWEVEEGSIPEKLRSFMLRPRWNVTAERISRSLALNLLKSIWGIDGALKGYGEANDRPIDLDLLRSVTREIEESSQWRKIISFFKSNKDLLEALGLSWYVSRKIIDREIEYLGAKLLAFEAAIKVVAERSGETINSLRERLASLSENLDNLIFEEKWGVNWNDVFRLPY
;
A
#
# COMPACT_ATOMS: atom_id res chain seq x y z
N MET A 1 27.20 11.75 19.22
CA MET A 1 26.88 13.03 18.58
C MET A 1 26.77 12.77 17.09
N SER A 2 25.55 12.71 16.57
CA SER A 2 25.27 12.50 15.14
C SER A 2 25.33 13.87 14.46
N CYS A 3 26.33 14.10 13.62
CA CYS A 3 26.30 15.21 12.70
C CYS A 3 25.15 14.95 11.72
N LYS A 4 24.05 15.68 11.90
CA LYS A 4 23.08 15.88 10.83
C LYS A 4 23.82 16.64 9.74
N HIS A 5 24.23 15.95 8.68
CA HIS A 5 24.65 16.63 7.45
C HIS A 5 23.40 17.18 6.78
N GLU A 6 22.88 18.28 7.33
CA GLU A 6 21.99 19.17 6.62
C GLU A 6 22.78 19.75 5.43
N TRP A 7 22.16 19.72 4.25
CA TRP A 7 22.77 20.21 3.03
C TRP A 7 23.16 21.67 3.22
N HIS A 8 24.24 22.10 2.55
CA HIS A 8 24.50 23.54 2.40
C HIS A 8 23.22 24.22 1.92
N SER A 9 22.85 25.30 2.59
CA SER A 9 21.52 25.92 2.50
C SER A 9 21.15 26.44 1.11
N GLN A 10 22.08 26.47 0.16
CA GLN A 10 21.85 26.86 -1.24
C GLN A 10 22.74 26.03 -2.17
N LEU A 11 22.14 25.49 -3.23
CA LEU A 11 22.89 24.84 -4.29
C LEU A 11 23.44 25.93 -5.22
N PRO A 12 24.72 25.88 -5.64
CA PRO A 12 25.23 26.81 -6.65
C PRO A 12 24.34 26.80 -7.91
N GLU A 13 23.95 27.97 -8.42
CA GLU A 13 23.04 28.11 -9.56
C GLU A 13 23.54 27.34 -10.80
N ASP A 14 24.86 27.33 -11.01
CA ASP A 14 25.51 26.64 -12.11
C ASP A 14 25.47 25.10 -11.99
N LEU A 15 25.12 24.56 -10.83
CA LEU A 15 24.89 23.14 -10.61
C LEU A 15 23.42 22.74 -10.69
N PHE A 16 22.50 23.70 -10.66
CA PHE A 16 21.07 23.45 -10.50
C PHE A 16 20.50 22.59 -11.63
N ASP A 17 20.70 22.99 -12.88
CA ASP A 17 20.25 22.24 -14.05
C ASP A 17 20.83 20.83 -14.10
N LYS A 18 22.09 20.69 -13.69
CA LYS A 18 22.77 19.39 -13.69
C LYS A 18 22.20 18.46 -12.63
N VAL A 19 21.89 18.98 -11.46
CA VAL A 19 21.22 18.20 -10.40
C VAL A 19 19.80 17.82 -10.82
N LEU A 20 19.05 18.71 -11.48
CA LEU A 20 17.73 18.37 -12.04
C LEU A 20 17.82 17.26 -13.09
N GLU A 21 18.84 17.28 -13.95
CA GLU A 21 19.12 16.18 -14.89
C GLU A 21 19.32 14.85 -14.13
N MET A 22 20.14 14.85 -13.08
CA MET A 22 20.39 13.66 -12.26
C MET A 22 19.12 13.14 -11.56
N LEU A 23 18.27 14.03 -11.04
CA LEU A 23 16.97 13.69 -10.47
C LEU A 23 16.08 13.00 -11.51
N ARG A 24 15.94 13.60 -12.72
CA ARG A 24 15.13 13.04 -13.81
C ARG A 24 15.63 11.69 -14.28
N THR A 25 16.94 11.55 -14.47
CA THR A 25 17.54 10.28 -14.88
C THR A 25 17.28 9.19 -13.85
N PHE A 26 17.37 9.51 -12.55
CA PHE A 26 17.07 8.55 -11.50
C PHE A 26 15.61 8.09 -11.56
N VAL A 27 14.66 9.03 -11.64
CA VAL A 27 13.23 8.70 -11.73
C VAL A 27 12.95 7.82 -12.94
N TRP A 28 13.44 8.23 -14.12
CA TRP A 28 13.23 7.47 -15.36
C TRP A 28 13.83 6.06 -15.30
N ASP A 29 15.04 5.92 -14.77
CA ASP A 29 15.68 4.61 -14.62
C ASP A 29 14.88 3.67 -13.72
N ILE A 30 14.34 4.18 -12.60
CA ILE A 30 13.52 3.39 -11.69
C ILE A 30 12.19 2.99 -12.34
N GLU A 31 11.53 3.88 -13.07
CA GLU A 31 10.31 3.57 -13.82
C GLU A 31 10.55 2.56 -14.94
N ALA A 32 11.73 2.61 -15.56
CA ALA A 32 12.21 1.62 -16.52
C ALA A 32 12.66 0.29 -15.85
N ARG A 33 12.45 0.14 -14.53
CA ARG A 33 12.77 -1.05 -13.72
C ARG A 33 14.25 -1.38 -13.67
N LYS A 34 15.13 -0.39 -13.86
CA LYS A 34 16.56 -0.61 -13.61
C LYS A 34 16.81 -0.87 -12.13
N PRO A 35 17.78 -1.71 -11.79
CA PRO A 35 18.16 -1.91 -10.40
C PRO A 35 18.68 -0.60 -9.81
N LEU A 36 18.46 -0.41 -8.50
CA LEU A 36 18.85 0.81 -7.78
C LEU A 36 20.37 1.09 -7.84
N SER A 37 21.19 0.05 -8.08
CA SER A 37 22.63 0.18 -8.33
C SER A 37 22.98 0.89 -9.65
N GLU A 38 22.09 0.84 -10.63
CA GLU A 38 22.28 1.38 -11.98
C GLU A 38 21.48 2.66 -12.25
N ALA A 39 20.57 3.04 -11.36
CA ALA A 39 19.72 4.22 -11.54
C ALA A 39 20.46 5.54 -11.26
N GLY A 40 20.19 6.55 -12.10
CA GLY A 40 20.52 7.96 -11.87
C GLY A 40 21.91 8.39 -12.31
N TRP A 41 22.65 7.55 -13.04
CA TRP A 41 24.02 7.84 -13.46
C TRP A 41 24.06 8.73 -14.70
N VAL A 42 24.51 9.97 -14.53
CA VAL A 42 24.64 10.99 -15.59
C VAL A 42 26.10 11.32 -15.88
N SER A 43 26.45 11.56 -17.14
CA SER A 43 27.80 11.97 -17.54
C SER A 43 28.16 13.35 -16.98
N LEU A 44 29.35 13.47 -16.41
CA LEU A 44 29.90 14.71 -15.84
C LEU A 44 31.18 15.11 -16.58
N ASN A 45 31.43 16.42 -16.68
CA ASN A 45 32.74 16.95 -17.05
C ASN A 45 33.58 17.23 -15.79
N GLU A 46 34.87 17.52 -15.97
CA GLU A 46 35.79 17.75 -14.84
C GLU A 46 35.35 18.91 -13.91
N ASP A 47 34.71 19.93 -14.46
CA ASP A 47 34.24 21.09 -13.69
C ASP A 47 33.08 20.70 -12.75
N TYR A 48 32.08 19.99 -13.28
CA TYR A 48 30.98 19.44 -12.49
C TYR A 48 31.47 18.45 -11.43
N VAL A 49 32.44 17.59 -11.75
CA VAL A 49 33.03 16.66 -10.78
C VAL A 49 33.65 17.41 -9.60
N LYS A 50 34.45 18.45 -9.86
CA LYS A 50 35.07 19.25 -8.80
C LYS A 50 34.03 19.93 -7.92
N LYS A 51 33.03 20.55 -8.54
CA LYS A 51 31.98 21.31 -7.85
C LYS A 51 31.01 20.42 -7.06
N LEU A 52 30.58 19.27 -7.61
CA LEU A 52 29.67 18.37 -6.91
C LEU A 52 30.37 17.62 -5.75
N ARG A 53 31.68 17.32 -5.88
CA ARG A 53 32.48 16.77 -4.77
C ARG A 53 32.62 17.75 -3.61
N SER A 54 32.79 19.04 -3.89
CA SER A 54 33.00 20.03 -2.82
C SER A 54 31.77 20.22 -1.94
N ILE A 55 30.57 19.90 -2.44
CA ILE A 55 29.31 19.96 -1.69
C ILE A 55 28.78 18.59 -1.23
N ASN A 56 29.54 17.51 -1.46
CA ASN A 56 29.18 16.13 -1.13
C ASN A 56 27.75 15.73 -1.56
N PHE A 57 27.34 16.15 -2.75
CA PHE A 57 25.94 16.00 -3.23
C PHE A 57 25.72 14.66 -3.95
N CYS A 58 26.77 14.11 -4.55
CA CYS A 58 26.68 12.98 -5.47
C CYS A 58 27.66 11.86 -5.15
N GLU A 59 27.26 10.64 -5.49
CA GLU A 59 28.18 9.55 -5.74
C GLU A 59 28.80 9.77 -7.12
N ILE A 60 30.12 9.62 -7.23
CA ILE A 60 30.85 9.68 -8.49
C ILE A 60 31.47 8.31 -8.75
N ASP A 61 31.40 7.85 -10.00
CA ASP A 61 31.99 6.59 -10.40
C ASP A 61 33.52 6.61 -10.26
N ARG A 62 34.13 5.42 -10.35
CA ARG A 62 35.59 5.28 -10.17
C ARG A 62 36.39 6.01 -11.24
N GLU A 63 35.84 6.13 -12.44
CA GLU A 63 36.47 6.80 -13.58
C GLU A 63 36.34 8.32 -13.49
N GLY A 64 35.47 8.85 -12.63
CA GLY A 64 35.22 10.28 -12.52
C GLY A 64 34.44 10.86 -13.69
N MET A 65 33.74 10.01 -14.44
CA MET A 65 33.07 10.37 -15.70
C MET A 65 31.54 10.42 -15.53
N ARG A 66 31.00 9.80 -14.48
CA ARG A 66 29.57 9.80 -14.20
C ARG A 66 29.31 10.07 -12.73
N GLY A 67 28.18 10.72 -12.45
CA GLY A 67 27.69 10.92 -11.09
C GLY A 67 26.20 10.64 -10.98
N ARG A 68 25.77 10.33 -9.77
CA ARG A 68 24.36 10.23 -9.40
C ARG A 68 24.13 10.81 -8.02
N ILE A 69 22.90 11.13 -7.68
CA ILE A 69 22.56 11.69 -6.37
C ILE A 69 22.88 10.67 -5.28
N ASP A 70 23.52 11.11 -4.21
CA ASP A 70 23.76 10.28 -3.03
C ASP A 70 22.52 10.22 -2.14
N TYR A 71 21.51 9.48 -2.60
CA TYR A 71 20.25 9.28 -1.87
C TYR A 71 20.41 8.37 -0.64
N LYS A 72 21.57 7.73 -0.44
CA LYS A 72 21.80 6.83 0.69
C LYS A 72 22.27 7.59 1.92
N ASN A 73 23.22 8.50 1.72
CA ASN A 73 23.79 9.29 2.80
C ASN A 73 22.99 10.57 3.07
N HIS A 74 22.14 10.99 2.13
CA HIS A 74 21.35 12.21 2.26
C HIS A 74 19.84 11.95 2.17
N LYS A 75 19.14 12.19 3.29
CA LYS A 75 17.71 11.85 3.44
C LYS A 75 16.72 12.94 2.96
N SER A 76 17.17 14.13 2.59
CA SER A 76 16.27 15.25 2.25
C SER A 76 16.92 16.23 1.30
N LEU A 77 16.42 16.43 0.08
CA LEU A 77 17.00 17.42 -0.84
C LEU A 77 16.99 18.85 -0.26
N PRO A 78 17.90 19.75 -0.71
CA PRO A 78 17.81 21.18 -0.45
C PRO A 78 16.42 21.75 -0.80
N GLY A 79 15.94 22.73 -0.04
CA GLY A 79 14.59 23.31 -0.20
C GLY A 79 14.30 23.83 -1.61
N GLU A 80 15.30 24.42 -2.27
CA GLU A 80 15.20 24.92 -3.64
C GLU A 80 14.89 23.78 -4.63
N LEU A 81 15.51 22.61 -4.47
CA LEU A 81 15.24 21.43 -5.28
C LEU A 81 13.91 20.76 -4.89
N LEU A 82 13.56 20.74 -3.60
CA LEU A 82 12.25 20.24 -3.15
C LEU A 82 11.08 21.06 -3.70
N SER A 83 11.32 22.31 -4.08
CA SER A 83 10.30 23.16 -4.69
C SER A 83 10.03 22.87 -6.17
N THR A 84 10.88 22.07 -6.82
CA THR A 84 10.70 21.67 -8.23
C THR A 84 9.91 20.37 -8.36
N ASP A 85 9.32 20.13 -9.54
CA ASP A 85 8.61 18.88 -9.83
C ASP A 85 9.56 17.67 -9.76
N GLU A 86 10.76 17.81 -10.33
CA GLU A 86 11.79 16.76 -10.30
C GLU A 86 12.17 16.36 -8.88
N GLY A 87 12.40 17.33 -8.01
CA GLY A 87 12.81 17.06 -6.62
C GLY A 87 11.68 16.44 -5.81
N ARG A 88 10.43 16.90 -6.00
CA ARG A 88 9.24 16.29 -5.37
C ARG A 88 9.08 14.84 -5.81
N ILE A 89 9.03 14.58 -7.11
CA ILE A 89 8.84 13.23 -7.67
C ILE A 89 9.95 12.29 -7.22
N PHE A 90 11.22 12.74 -7.25
CA PHE A 90 12.34 11.95 -6.74
C PHE A 90 12.15 11.53 -5.28
N CYS A 91 11.74 12.45 -4.40
CA CYS A 91 11.48 12.14 -2.99
C CYS A 91 10.32 11.17 -2.82
N GLU A 92 9.28 11.25 -3.67
CA GLU A 92 8.19 10.26 -3.67
C GLU A 92 8.68 8.86 -4.06
N ILE A 93 9.54 8.77 -5.08
CA ILE A 93 10.15 7.51 -5.50
C ILE A 93 10.99 6.91 -4.37
N LEU A 94 11.80 7.72 -3.67
CA LEU A 94 12.57 7.23 -2.51
C LEU A 94 11.65 6.71 -1.40
N ARG A 95 10.60 7.46 -1.03
CA ARG A 95 9.60 7.02 -0.03
C ARG A 95 8.91 5.72 -0.46
N SER A 96 8.66 5.54 -1.76
CA SER A 96 8.12 4.29 -2.29
C SER A 96 9.13 3.14 -2.23
N LEU A 97 10.40 3.37 -2.54
CA LEU A 97 11.44 2.34 -2.46
C LEU A 97 11.63 1.81 -1.03
N GLU A 98 11.46 2.67 -0.03
CA GLU A 98 11.41 2.23 1.37
C GLU A 98 10.19 1.33 1.66
N ILE A 99 9.00 1.63 1.08
CA ILE A 99 7.84 0.73 1.18
C ILE A 99 8.17 -0.60 0.51
N VAL A 100 8.77 -0.59 -0.69
CA VAL A 100 9.19 -1.81 -1.40
C VAL A 100 10.08 -2.68 -0.51
N GLN A 101 11.10 -2.09 0.12
CA GLN A 101 11.99 -2.80 1.04
C GLN A 101 11.25 -3.39 2.25
N GLU A 102 10.33 -2.63 2.86
CA GLU A 102 9.48 -3.14 3.95
C GLU A 102 8.65 -4.35 3.51
N ILE A 103 8.05 -4.29 2.32
CA ILE A 103 7.20 -5.36 1.79
C ILE A 103 8.04 -6.59 1.42
N GLU A 104 9.18 -6.42 0.76
CA GLU A 104 10.09 -7.52 0.44
C GLU A 104 10.62 -8.21 1.70
N ALA A 105 10.86 -7.47 2.78
CA ALA A 105 11.28 -8.04 4.07
C ALA A 105 10.23 -8.97 4.70
N LEU A 106 8.93 -8.77 4.41
CA LEU A 106 7.86 -9.64 4.92
C LEU A 106 7.95 -11.06 4.34
N LYS A 107 8.55 -11.23 3.15
CA LYS A 107 8.59 -12.51 2.45
C LYS A 107 9.10 -13.66 3.30
N ASN A 108 10.06 -13.40 4.17
CA ASN A 108 10.74 -14.42 4.98
C ASN A 108 10.23 -14.51 6.43
N ASN A 109 9.15 -13.78 6.77
CA ASN A 109 8.57 -13.77 8.11
C ASN A 109 7.05 -13.96 8.02
N ASP A 110 6.61 -15.21 8.13
CA ASP A 110 5.20 -15.59 7.99
C ASP A 110 4.29 -14.84 8.98
N TYR A 111 4.77 -14.57 10.20
CA TYR A 111 3.98 -13.90 11.21
C TYR A 111 3.74 -12.42 10.88
N GLU A 112 4.79 -11.70 10.50
CA GLU A 112 4.68 -10.29 10.10
C GLU A 112 3.98 -10.13 8.75
N TYR A 113 4.17 -11.08 7.82
CA TYR A 113 3.42 -11.14 6.57
C TYR A 113 1.92 -11.25 6.83
N LEU A 114 1.50 -12.22 7.66
CA LEU A 114 0.10 -12.40 7.99
C LEU A 114 -0.47 -11.17 8.69
N LYS A 115 0.27 -10.53 9.61
CA LYS A 115 -0.14 -9.25 10.21
C LYS A 115 -0.38 -8.16 9.16
N ALA A 116 0.51 -8.01 8.18
CA ALA A 116 0.36 -7.02 7.13
C ALA A 116 -0.87 -7.30 6.26
N VAL A 117 -1.10 -8.57 5.88
CA VAL A 117 -2.31 -8.99 5.17
C VAL A 117 -3.56 -8.66 5.98
N VAL A 118 -3.60 -8.96 7.28
CA VAL A 118 -4.74 -8.63 8.16
C VAL A 118 -5.00 -7.13 8.22
N ALA A 119 -3.92 -6.35 8.37
CA ALA A 119 -3.99 -4.91 8.49
C ALA A 119 -4.62 -4.31 7.23
N GLY A 120 -4.18 -4.78 6.06
CA GLY A 120 -4.72 -4.32 4.80
C GLY A 120 -6.12 -4.86 4.51
N LEU A 121 -6.46 -6.11 4.86
CA LEU A 121 -7.84 -6.60 4.77
C LEU A 121 -8.79 -5.79 5.66
N SER A 122 -8.33 -5.42 6.86
CA SER A 122 -9.09 -4.56 7.77
C SER A 122 -9.29 -3.17 7.17
N GLU A 123 -8.24 -2.60 6.55
CA GLU A 123 -8.32 -1.31 5.86
C GLU A 123 -9.23 -1.39 4.62
N MET A 124 -9.15 -2.46 3.84
CA MET A 124 -10.03 -2.76 2.71
C MET A 124 -11.48 -2.81 3.16
N LEU A 125 -11.79 -3.60 4.19
CA LEU A 125 -13.15 -3.70 4.72
C LEU A 125 -13.61 -2.39 5.38
N LYS A 126 -12.72 -1.55 5.89
CA LYS A 126 -13.07 -0.23 6.46
C LYS A 126 -13.39 0.79 5.37
N ASN A 127 -12.61 0.78 4.30
CA ASN A 127 -12.76 1.67 3.14
C ASN A 127 -13.63 1.06 2.04
N ALA A 128 -14.12 -0.16 2.26
CA ALA A 128 -15.23 -0.69 1.53
C ALA A 128 -16.28 0.40 1.62
N ARG A 129 -16.58 0.99 0.46
CA ARG A 129 -17.88 1.59 0.27
C ARG A 129 -18.78 0.38 0.32
N PHE A 130 -19.14 0.00 1.54
CA PHE A 130 -20.06 -1.08 1.79
C PHE A 130 -21.31 -0.67 1.03
N SER A 131 -21.46 -1.16 -0.18
CA SER A 131 -22.65 -0.98 -0.99
C SER A 131 -23.85 -1.69 -0.33
N PHE A 132 -23.66 -2.32 0.84
CA PHE A 132 -24.68 -2.44 1.89
C PHE A 132 -25.56 -1.20 2.06
N TRP A 133 -25.04 -0.01 1.71
CA TRP A 133 -25.69 1.29 1.89
C TRP A 133 -26.32 1.89 0.65
N GLU A 134 -26.14 1.29 -0.53
CA GLU A 134 -26.61 1.86 -1.79
C GLU A 134 -27.43 0.85 -2.57
N VAL A 135 -28.67 0.68 -2.12
CA VAL A 135 -29.90 0.85 -2.91
C VAL A 135 -29.99 0.12 -4.26
N GLU A 136 -29.21 0.60 -5.24
CA GLU A 136 -29.70 1.62 -6.17
C GLU A 136 -30.48 2.74 -5.43
N GLU A 137 -29.85 3.86 -5.09
CA GLU A 137 -30.51 4.95 -4.34
C GLU A 137 -31.39 4.50 -3.15
N GLY A 138 -30.77 4.27 -1.98
CA GLY A 138 -31.39 4.73 -0.72
C GLY A 138 -32.35 3.86 0.12
N SER A 139 -32.09 2.58 0.42
CA SER A 139 -32.67 1.92 1.61
C SER A 139 -31.71 0.97 2.33
N ILE A 140 -30.81 1.60 3.09
CA ILE A 140 -30.12 0.99 4.22
C ILE A 140 -31.12 0.20 5.11
N PRO A 141 -30.86 -1.05 5.53
CA PRO A 141 -31.73 -1.75 6.49
C PRO A 141 -32.01 -0.87 7.70
N GLU A 142 -33.28 -0.68 8.05
CA GLU A 142 -33.71 0.36 9.00
C GLU A 142 -32.95 0.34 10.33
N LYS A 143 -32.66 -0.88 10.82
CA LYS A 143 -31.78 -1.13 11.95
C LYS A 143 -30.44 -0.44 11.75
N LEU A 144 -29.69 -0.77 10.70
CA LEU A 144 -28.39 -0.18 10.38
C LEU A 144 -28.44 1.32 10.03
N ARG A 145 -29.52 1.80 9.40
CA ARG A 145 -29.71 3.21 8.99
C ARG A 145 -29.65 4.13 10.21
N SER A 146 -30.39 3.74 11.25
CA SER A 146 -30.41 4.46 12.53
C SER A 146 -29.04 4.49 13.22
N PHE A 147 -28.17 3.53 12.92
CA PHE A 147 -26.82 3.44 13.50
C PHE A 147 -25.77 4.24 12.72
N MET A 148 -25.81 4.26 11.39
CA MET A 148 -24.89 5.04 10.56
C MET A 148 -24.99 6.54 10.84
N LEU A 149 -26.19 7.01 11.18
CA LEU A 149 -26.45 8.41 11.52
C LEU A 149 -25.92 8.81 12.91
N ARG A 150 -25.36 7.86 13.68
CA ARG A 150 -24.81 8.16 15.02
C ARG A 150 -23.44 8.82 14.92
N PRO A 151 -23.13 9.76 15.84
CA PRO A 151 -21.75 10.22 16.02
C PRO A 151 -20.88 9.00 16.33
N ARG A 152 -19.78 8.81 15.60
CA ARG A 152 -18.80 7.70 15.72
C ARG A 152 -19.04 6.46 14.84
N TRP A 153 -19.86 6.53 13.80
CA TRP A 153 -19.97 5.47 12.77
C TRP A 153 -18.62 4.91 12.33
N ASN A 154 -17.64 5.76 12.00
CA ASN A 154 -16.32 5.34 11.52
C ASN A 154 -15.59 4.38 12.50
N VAL A 155 -15.75 4.59 13.81
CA VAL A 155 -15.13 3.73 14.84
C VAL A 155 -15.84 2.37 14.90
N THR A 156 -17.16 2.35 14.75
CA THR A 156 -17.95 1.11 14.69
C THR A 156 -17.64 0.31 13.43
N ALA A 157 -17.58 0.99 12.27
CA ALA A 157 -17.22 0.39 10.99
C ALA A 157 -15.84 -0.28 11.07
N GLU A 158 -14.83 0.42 11.59
CA GLU A 158 -13.48 -0.13 11.79
C GLU A 158 -13.49 -1.44 12.60
N ARG A 159 -14.28 -1.50 13.69
CA ARG A 159 -14.35 -2.70 14.53
C ARG A 159 -15.11 -3.85 13.87
N ILE A 160 -16.19 -3.56 13.13
CA ILE A 160 -16.91 -4.57 12.34
C ILE A 160 -15.98 -5.14 11.27
N SER A 161 -15.34 -4.28 10.48
CA SER A 161 -14.38 -4.63 9.42
C SER A 161 -13.26 -5.51 9.96
N ARG A 162 -12.71 -5.17 11.13
CA ARG A 162 -11.70 -6.00 11.78
C ARG A 162 -12.23 -7.36 12.22
N SER A 163 -13.44 -7.41 12.80
CA SER A 163 -14.04 -8.69 13.21
C SER A 163 -14.26 -9.60 12.01
N LEU A 164 -14.73 -9.06 10.89
CA LEU A 164 -14.92 -9.79 9.65
C LEU A 164 -13.58 -10.24 9.03
N ALA A 165 -12.54 -9.39 9.06
CA ALA A 165 -11.20 -9.79 8.62
C ALA A 165 -10.67 -10.97 9.44
N LEU A 166 -10.81 -10.91 10.77
CA LEU A 166 -10.41 -12.01 11.66
C LEU A 166 -11.24 -13.28 11.41
N ASN A 167 -12.54 -13.15 11.15
CA ASN A 167 -13.40 -14.26 10.77
C ASN A 167 -12.96 -14.93 9.46
N LEU A 168 -12.65 -14.15 8.42
CA LEU A 168 -12.09 -14.65 7.16
C LEU A 168 -10.82 -15.43 7.42
N LEU A 169 -9.90 -14.85 8.19
CA LEU A 169 -8.59 -15.46 8.44
C LEU A 169 -8.69 -16.76 9.22
N LYS A 170 -9.51 -16.76 10.28
CA LYS A 170 -9.84 -17.97 11.03
C LYS A 170 -10.46 -19.02 10.11
N SER A 171 -11.40 -18.63 9.26
CA SER A 171 -12.14 -19.56 8.41
C SER A 171 -11.28 -20.16 7.29
N ILE A 172 -10.33 -19.39 6.75
CA ILE A 172 -9.53 -19.78 5.57
C ILE A 172 -8.19 -20.41 5.96
N TRP A 173 -7.53 -19.92 7.02
CA TRP A 173 -6.21 -20.38 7.46
C TRP A 173 -6.20 -21.04 8.84
N GLY A 174 -7.34 -21.11 9.56
CA GLY A 174 -7.39 -21.73 10.89
C GLY A 174 -6.60 -20.97 11.95
N ILE A 175 -6.25 -19.71 11.70
CA ILE A 175 -5.42 -18.89 12.58
C ILE A 175 -6.29 -18.39 13.75
N ASP A 176 -6.38 -19.18 14.81
CA ASP A 176 -6.95 -18.76 16.08
C ASP A 176 -5.89 -18.08 16.95
N GLY A 177 -6.10 -16.80 17.29
CA GLY A 177 -5.34 -16.12 18.33
C GLY A 177 -3.97 -15.54 17.97
N ALA A 178 -3.43 -15.74 16.75
CA ALA A 178 -2.11 -15.17 16.38
C ALA A 178 -2.06 -13.62 16.37
N LEU A 179 -3.23 -12.98 16.34
CA LEU A 179 -3.37 -11.52 16.31
C LEU A 179 -3.95 -10.95 17.61
N LYS A 180 -3.91 -11.72 18.72
CA LYS A 180 -4.22 -11.20 20.06
C LYS A 180 -3.32 -9.99 20.33
N GLY A 181 -3.91 -8.79 20.30
CA GLY A 181 -3.22 -7.51 20.50
C GLY A 181 -3.08 -6.63 19.25
N TYR A 182 -3.39 -7.10 18.03
CA TYR A 182 -3.29 -6.26 16.83
C TYR A 182 -4.41 -5.22 16.79
N GLY A 183 -4.16 -4.03 17.34
CA GLY A 183 -5.13 -2.94 17.48
C GLY A 183 -5.93 -3.02 18.78
N GLU A 184 -5.28 -2.91 19.93
CA GLU A 184 -6.00 -2.52 21.16
C GLU A 184 -6.67 -1.16 20.90
N ALA A 185 -7.92 -1.23 20.43
CA ALA A 185 -8.71 -0.06 20.14
C ALA A 185 -9.05 0.57 21.49
N ASN A 186 -8.44 1.72 21.76
CA ASN A 186 -8.81 2.77 22.71
C ASN A 186 -10.09 2.48 23.52
N ASP A 187 -10.04 2.68 24.84
CA ASP A 187 -11.10 2.59 25.89
C ASP A 187 -12.38 3.43 25.64
N ARG A 188 -12.82 3.55 24.39
CA ARG A 188 -13.99 4.31 24.00
C ARG A 188 -15.22 3.42 24.13
N PRO A 189 -16.27 3.90 24.81
CA PRO A 189 -17.50 3.14 24.96
C PRO A 189 -18.14 2.94 23.58
N ILE A 190 -18.42 1.67 23.27
CA ILE A 190 -19.11 1.21 22.06
C ILE A 190 -20.21 0.26 22.51
N ASP A 191 -21.32 0.29 21.79
CA ASP A 191 -22.40 -0.67 21.92
C ASP A 191 -21.94 -2.05 21.40
N LEU A 192 -21.46 -2.88 22.33
CA LEU A 192 -20.91 -4.20 22.02
C LEU A 192 -21.97 -5.18 21.52
N ASP A 193 -23.22 -5.01 21.95
CA ASP A 193 -24.33 -5.87 21.54
C ASP A 193 -24.73 -5.59 20.09
N LEU A 194 -24.71 -4.32 19.69
CA LEU A 194 -24.85 -3.93 18.29
C LEU A 194 -23.76 -4.52 17.40
N LEU A 195 -22.49 -4.35 17.79
CA LEU A 195 -21.36 -4.87 17.03
C LEU A 195 -21.50 -6.38 16.82
N ARG A 196 -21.80 -7.12 17.90
CA ARG A 196 -22.05 -8.56 17.84
C ARG A 196 -23.22 -8.91 16.93
N SER A 197 -24.33 -8.17 17.03
CA SER A 197 -25.51 -8.42 16.21
C SER A 197 -25.22 -8.26 14.72
N VAL A 198 -24.55 -7.18 14.32
CA VAL A 198 -24.29 -6.90 12.89
C VAL A 198 -23.26 -7.88 12.33
N THR A 199 -22.16 -8.10 13.05
CA THR A 199 -21.14 -9.06 12.64
C THR A 199 -21.74 -10.45 12.48
N ARG A 200 -22.56 -10.91 13.42
CA ARG A 200 -23.20 -12.23 13.35
C ARG A 200 -24.14 -12.36 12.15
N GLU A 201 -24.94 -11.32 11.87
CA GLU A 201 -25.87 -11.33 10.72
C GLU A 201 -25.12 -11.48 9.39
N ILE A 202 -23.96 -10.83 9.24
CA ILE A 202 -23.09 -10.98 8.07
C ILE A 202 -22.47 -12.37 8.05
N GLU A 203 -21.90 -12.83 9.17
CA GLU A 203 -21.22 -14.13 9.28
C GLU A 203 -22.16 -15.32 9.00
N GLU A 204 -23.43 -15.20 9.39
CA GLU A 204 -24.45 -16.22 9.20
C GLU A 204 -25.03 -16.24 7.77
N SER A 205 -24.81 -15.17 6.99
CA SER A 205 -25.35 -15.05 5.63
C SER A 205 -24.78 -16.08 4.66
N SER A 206 -25.61 -16.51 3.70
CA SER A 206 -25.23 -17.44 2.62
C SER A 206 -24.13 -16.85 1.75
N GLN A 207 -24.22 -15.55 1.42
CA GLN A 207 -23.17 -14.85 0.67
C GLN A 207 -21.81 -14.92 1.37
N TRP A 208 -21.74 -14.62 2.67
CA TRP A 208 -20.47 -14.65 3.39
C TRP A 208 -19.83 -16.03 3.40
N ARG A 209 -20.64 -17.08 3.55
CA ARG A 209 -20.16 -18.47 3.44
C ARG A 209 -19.63 -18.80 2.04
N LYS A 210 -20.28 -18.30 0.98
CA LYS A 210 -19.78 -18.43 -0.40
C LYS A 210 -18.46 -17.69 -0.59
N ILE A 211 -18.33 -16.46 -0.08
CA ILE A 211 -17.08 -15.68 -0.07
C ILE A 211 -15.95 -16.45 0.64
N ILE A 212 -16.21 -16.98 1.83
CA ILE A 212 -15.25 -17.83 2.56
C ILE A 212 -14.85 -19.03 1.69
N SER A 213 -15.82 -19.71 1.09
CA SER A 213 -15.55 -20.88 0.23
C SER A 213 -14.71 -20.52 -0.99
N PHE A 214 -14.97 -19.37 -1.62
CA PHE A 214 -14.22 -18.88 -2.77
C PHE A 214 -12.76 -18.61 -2.41
N PHE A 215 -12.53 -17.85 -1.33
CA PHE A 215 -11.16 -17.52 -0.91
C PHE A 215 -10.41 -18.67 -0.25
N LYS A 216 -11.11 -19.71 0.25
CA LYS A 216 -10.45 -20.98 0.62
C LYS A 216 -9.70 -21.62 -0.54
N SER A 217 -10.25 -21.52 -1.75
CA SER A 217 -9.65 -22.02 -2.99
C SER A 217 -8.76 -20.99 -3.69
N ASN A 218 -8.78 -19.72 -3.27
CA ASN A 218 -8.06 -18.60 -3.88
C ASN A 218 -7.36 -17.74 -2.82
N LYS A 219 -6.59 -18.38 -1.93
CA LYS A 219 -5.96 -17.73 -0.77
C LYS A 219 -5.01 -16.60 -1.18
N ASP A 220 -4.27 -16.84 -2.25
CA ASP A 220 -3.32 -15.92 -2.85
C ASP A 220 -3.99 -14.62 -3.35
N LEU A 221 -5.21 -14.69 -3.91
CA LEU A 221 -5.97 -13.48 -4.27
C LEU A 221 -6.32 -12.65 -3.03
N LEU A 222 -6.74 -13.31 -1.95
CA LEU A 222 -7.05 -12.61 -0.70
C LEU A 222 -5.80 -11.99 -0.06
N GLU A 223 -4.67 -12.69 -0.12
CA GLU A 223 -3.37 -12.18 0.32
C GLU A 223 -2.93 -10.98 -0.53
N ALA A 224 -3.09 -11.03 -1.86
CA ALA A 224 -2.76 -9.93 -2.76
C ALA A 224 -3.63 -8.70 -2.50
N LEU A 225 -4.93 -8.87 -2.29
CA LEU A 225 -5.83 -7.78 -1.88
C LEU A 225 -5.39 -7.18 -0.54
N GLY A 226 -5.19 -8.03 0.48
CA GLY A 226 -4.76 -7.59 1.81
C GLY A 226 -3.45 -6.82 1.74
N LEU A 227 -2.43 -7.36 1.09
CA LEU A 227 -1.13 -6.71 1.02
C LEU A 227 -1.18 -5.41 0.19
N SER A 228 -2.01 -5.35 -0.86
CA SER A 228 -2.23 -4.12 -1.64
C SER A 228 -2.85 -3.02 -0.81
N TRP A 229 -3.87 -3.30 0.00
CA TRP A 229 -4.46 -2.31 0.90
C TRP A 229 -3.53 -1.89 2.04
N TYR A 230 -2.68 -2.80 2.52
CA TYR A 230 -1.60 -2.45 3.45
C TYR A 230 -0.61 -1.46 2.83
N VAL A 231 -0.21 -1.69 1.57
CA VAL A 231 0.63 -0.76 0.80
C VAL A 231 -0.08 0.57 0.57
N SER A 232 -1.36 0.58 0.21
CA SER A 232 -2.15 1.80 0.02
C SER A 232 -2.15 2.69 1.26
N ARG A 233 -2.32 2.09 2.45
CA ARG A 233 -2.19 2.82 3.72
C ARG A 233 -0.80 3.45 3.89
N LYS A 234 0.26 2.71 3.59
CA LYS A 234 1.64 3.21 3.67
C LYS A 234 1.91 4.35 2.70
N ILE A 235 1.35 4.29 1.49
CA ILE A 235 1.41 5.35 0.47
C ILE A 235 0.76 6.64 1.01
N ILE A 236 -0.43 6.52 1.64
CA ILE A 236 -1.16 7.65 2.23
C ILE A 236 -0.38 8.22 3.43
N ASP A 237 0.05 7.37 4.36
CA ASP A 237 0.81 7.77 5.56
C ASP A 237 2.13 8.50 5.20
N ARG A 238 2.66 8.23 4.00
CA ARG A 238 3.89 8.85 3.47
C ARG A 238 3.62 9.93 2.45
N GLU A 239 2.37 10.32 2.20
CA GLU A 239 2.01 11.40 1.27
C GLU A 239 2.66 11.22 -0.13
N ILE A 240 2.52 10.02 -0.68
CA ILE A 240 2.96 9.69 -2.05
C ILE A 240 1.78 9.90 -2.99
N GLU A 241 1.89 10.84 -3.92
CA GLU A 241 0.86 11.24 -4.88
C GLU A 241 1.18 10.79 -6.31
N TYR A 242 2.46 10.81 -6.68
CA TYR A 242 2.97 10.49 -8.00
C TYR A 242 2.66 9.04 -8.40
N LEU A 243 2.04 8.87 -9.56
CA LEU A 243 1.54 7.56 -10.01
C LEU A 243 2.65 6.52 -10.15
N GLY A 244 3.79 6.88 -10.74
CA GLY A 244 4.93 5.96 -10.91
C GLY A 244 5.45 5.43 -9.56
N ALA A 245 5.49 6.28 -8.54
CA ALA A 245 5.87 5.89 -7.18
C ALA A 245 4.82 4.96 -6.55
N LYS A 246 3.53 5.26 -6.67
CA LYS A 246 2.46 4.38 -6.18
C LYS A 246 2.54 2.98 -6.80
N LEU A 247 2.67 2.92 -8.13
CA LEU A 247 2.75 1.66 -8.87
C LEU A 247 3.94 0.82 -8.42
N LEU A 248 5.11 1.43 -8.21
CA LEU A 248 6.30 0.74 -7.72
C LEU A 248 6.04 -0.02 -6.40
N ALA A 249 5.37 0.61 -5.44
CA ALA A 249 5.02 -0.03 -4.17
C ALA A 249 3.98 -1.15 -4.34
N PHE A 250 2.95 -0.95 -5.18
CA PHE A 250 1.94 -1.99 -5.43
C PHE A 250 2.53 -3.21 -6.16
N GLU A 251 3.45 -3.00 -7.10
CA GLU A 251 4.13 -4.10 -7.79
C GLU A 251 4.91 -4.99 -6.81
N ALA A 252 5.52 -4.41 -5.78
CA ALA A 252 6.20 -5.18 -4.74
C ALA A 252 5.25 -6.08 -3.94
N ALA A 253 4.04 -5.62 -3.63
CA ALA A 253 3.03 -6.45 -2.97
C ALA A 253 2.66 -7.67 -3.83
N ILE A 254 2.31 -7.44 -5.10
CA ILE A 254 1.95 -8.54 -6.03
C ILE A 254 3.11 -9.52 -6.21
N LYS A 255 4.34 -9.01 -6.35
CA LYS A 255 5.54 -9.84 -6.47
C LYS A 255 5.74 -10.75 -5.25
N VAL A 256 5.63 -10.20 -4.03
CA VAL A 256 5.80 -10.99 -2.79
C VAL A 256 4.75 -12.10 -2.71
N VAL A 257 3.49 -11.82 -3.05
CA VAL A 257 2.44 -12.85 -3.03
C VAL A 257 2.70 -13.93 -4.08
N ALA A 258 2.98 -13.55 -5.32
CA ALA A 258 3.28 -14.49 -6.41
C ALA A 258 4.45 -15.42 -6.06
N GLU A 259 5.53 -14.86 -5.51
CA GLU A 259 6.69 -15.64 -5.07
C GLU A 259 6.37 -16.62 -3.93
N ARG A 260 5.46 -16.25 -3.02
CA ARG A 260 5.05 -17.11 -1.90
C ARG A 260 4.06 -18.21 -2.32
N SER A 261 3.18 -17.92 -3.27
CA SER A 261 2.23 -18.91 -3.81
C SER A 261 2.85 -19.84 -4.86
N GLY A 262 4.07 -19.56 -5.32
CA GLY A 262 4.71 -20.30 -6.41
C GLY A 262 4.11 -19.97 -7.79
N GLU A 263 3.39 -18.86 -7.91
CA GLU A 263 2.80 -18.39 -9.16
C GLU A 263 3.69 -17.35 -9.87
N THR A 264 3.39 -17.12 -11.14
CA THR A 264 4.00 -16.00 -11.87
C THR A 264 3.22 -14.71 -11.59
N ILE A 265 3.91 -13.57 -11.61
CA ILE A 265 3.29 -12.25 -11.44
C ILE A 265 2.15 -12.03 -12.45
N ASN A 266 2.33 -12.48 -13.70
CA ASN A 266 1.31 -12.32 -14.75
C ASN A 266 0.06 -13.15 -14.46
N SER A 267 0.21 -14.41 -14.05
CA SER A 267 -0.93 -15.26 -13.71
C SER A 267 -1.73 -14.71 -12.54
N LEU A 268 -1.06 -14.22 -11.49
CA LEU A 268 -1.73 -13.58 -10.36
C LEU A 268 -2.47 -12.30 -10.79
N ARG A 269 -1.87 -11.49 -11.67
CA ARG A 269 -2.51 -10.28 -12.22
C ARG A 269 -3.76 -10.59 -13.03
N GLU A 270 -3.71 -11.61 -13.88
CA GLU A 270 -4.88 -12.06 -14.66
C GLU A 270 -6.01 -12.51 -13.75
N ARG A 271 -5.70 -13.32 -12.72
CA ARG A 271 -6.70 -13.77 -11.76
C ARG A 271 -7.27 -12.62 -10.91
N LEU A 272 -6.46 -11.62 -10.55
CA LEU A 272 -6.92 -10.39 -9.90
C LEU A 272 -7.83 -9.56 -10.82
N ALA A 273 -7.52 -9.48 -12.12
CA ALA A 273 -8.34 -8.77 -13.09
C ALA A 273 -9.74 -9.42 -13.26
N SER A 274 -9.79 -10.75 -13.23
CA SER A 274 -11.05 -11.51 -13.28
C SER A 274 -11.76 -11.65 -11.92
N LEU A 275 -11.20 -11.11 -10.83
CA LEU A 275 -11.76 -11.27 -9.48
C LEU A 275 -13.19 -10.74 -9.39
N SER A 276 -13.44 -9.53 -9.91
CA SER A 276 -14.76 -8.89 -9.85
C SER A 276 -15.82 -9.73 -10.55
N GLU A 277 -15.52 -10.21 -11.77
CA GLU A 277 -16.44 -11.05 -12.54
C GLU A 277 -16.72 -12.39 -11.83
N ASN A 278 -15.68 -13.01 -11.25
CA ASN A 278 -15.81 -14.26 -10.50
C ASN A 278 -16.65 -14.09 -9.23
N LEU A 279 -16.50 -12.96 -8.54
CA LEU A 279 -17.27 -12.64 -7.35
C LEU A 279 -18.73 -12.31 -7.71
N ASP A 280 -18.99 -11.56 -8.79
CA ASP A 280 -20.35 -11.31 -9.29
C ASP A 280 -21.08 -12.62 -9.58
N ASN A 281 -20.47 -13.49 -10.37
CA ASN A 281 -21.06 -14.78 -10.74
C ASN A 281 -21.38 -15.66 -9.51
N LEU A 282 -20.63 -15.50 -8.41
CA LEU A 282 -20.84 -16.25 -7.17
C LEU A 282 -22.06 -15.76 -6.37
N ILE A 283 -22.38 -14.47 -6.44
CA ILE A 283 -23.35 -13.80 -5.55
C ILE A 283 -24.62 -13.29 -6.26
N PHE A 284 -24.67 -13.33 -7.60
CA PHE A 284 -25.73 -12.81 -8.46
C PHE A 284 -27.17 -13.26 -8.11
N GLU A 285 -27.34 -14.41 -7.47
CA GLU A 285 -28.66 -15.00 -7.20
C GLU A 285 -29.31 -14.57 -5.87
N GLU A 286 -28.64 -13.80 -5.01
CA GLU A 286 -29.15 -13.47 -3.67
C GLU A 286 -29.70 -12.04 -3.57
N LYS A 287 -31.02 -11.90 -3.38
CA LYS A 287 -31.76 -10.63 -3.23
C LYS A 287 -31.34 -9.76 -2.03
N TRP A 288 -30.51 -10.30 -1.15
CA TRP A 288 -29.92 -9.59 -0.03
C TRP A 288 -28.42 -9.62 -0.26
N GLY A 289 -27.79 -8.47 -0.52
CA GLY A 289 -26.41 -8.53 -0.96
C GLY A 289 -25.57 -7.30 -0.75
N VAL A 290 -24.46 -7.51 -0.06
CA VAL A 290 -23.28 -6.65 -0.20
C VAL A 290 -22.82 -6.82 -1.64
N ASN A 291 -22.60 -5.72 -2.36
CA ASN A 291 -21.79 -5.84 -3.56
C ASN A 291 -20.35 -6.11 -3.14
N TRP A 292 -20.01 -7.40 -3.03
CA TRP A 292 -18.71 -7.86 -2.58
C TRP A 292 -17.58 -7.45 -3.54
N ASN A 293 -17.87 -7.01 -4.77
CA ASN A 293 -16.87 -6.43 -5.67
C ASN A 293 -16.37 -5.08 -5.18
N ASP A 294 -17.27 -4.23 -4.66
CA ASP A 294 -16.88 -2.93 -4.10
C ASP A 294 -16.06 -3.08 -2.82
N VAL A 295 -16.17 -4.26 -2.20
CA VAL A 295 -15.44 -4.67 -0.99
C VAL A 295 -14.08 -5.27 -1.36
N PHE A 296 -14.06 -6.37 -2.12
CA PHE A 296 -12.85 -7.11 -2.50
C PHE A 296 -12.27 -6.57 -3.81
N ARG A 297 -11.76 -5.34 -3.74
CA ARG A 297 -11.14 -4.64 -4.88
C ARG A 297 -9.73 -4.19 -4.56
N LEU A 298 -8.96 -3.87 -5.59
CA LEU A 298 -7.70 -3.15 -5.43
C LEU A 298 -7.99 -1.70 -4.98
N PRO A 299 -7.04 -1.06 -4.26
CA PRO A 299 -7.22 0.30 -3.76
C PRO A 299 -7.11 1.39 -4.85
N TYR A 300 -6.77 1.03 -6.09
CA TYR A 300 -6.57 1.91 -7.23
C TYR A 300 -7.40 1.48 -8.44
#